data_AF-A0A975B955-F1
#
_entry.id   AF-A0A975B955-F1
#
_cell.length_a   1.000
_cell.length_b   1.000
_cell.length_c   1.000
_cell.angle_alpha   90.00
_cell.angle_beta   90.00
_cell.angle_gamma   90.00
#
_symmetry.space_group_name_H-M   'P 1'
#
loop_
_entity.id
_entity.type
_entity.pdbx_description
1 polymer ?
#
loop_
_entity_poly.entity_id
_entity_poly.type
_entity_poly.pdbx_seq_one_letter_code
_entity_poly.pdbx_strand_id
1 'polypeptide(L)'
;MDEKFLELWGNLLLSAARGKKQTNDIFRWMQSGFPNLNETSDKPGFPDFKDLSEMFHRLYGLDQLSNRSEEYKKMSNKALKDFQQSFKDYLCSMGIVSKNEHLALVEKYEKLKAKCADQEETIKHLKMLLDSKGTNSAETSYQFQDIIKNQGDLFQKMMNDLGHHFNKTGLDKTGLDKTEVNPEKESSEKEE
;
A
#
# COMPACT_ATOMS: atom_id res chain seq x y z
N MET A 1 20.72 -15.47 -23.25
CA MET A 1 20.53 -16.82 -23.84
C MET A 1 21.59 -17.10 -24.91
N ASP A 2 22.34 -18.20 -24.78
CA ASP A 2 23.45 -18.59 -25.67
C ASP A 2 23.10 -19.76 -26.61
N GLU A 3 23.83 -19.91 -27.71
CA GLU A 3 23.62 -20.95 -28.73
C GLU A 3 23.79 -22.37 -28.16
N LYS A 4 24.79 -22.57 -27.30
CA LYS A 4 25.07 -23.88 -26.67
C LYS A 4 23.90 -24.33 -25.79
N PHE A 5 23.33 -23.40 -25.03
CA PHE A 5 22.10 -23.64 -24.28
C PHE A 5 20.94 -24.06 -25.21
N LEU A 6 20.70 -23.34 -26.30
CA LEU A 6 19.59 -23.64 -27.21
C LEU A 6 19.75 -25.00 -27.88
N GLU A 7 20.96 -25.37 -28.26
CA GLU A 7 21.26 -26.69 -28.82
C GLU A 7 21.01 -27.80 -27.79
N LEU A 8 21.50 -27.61 -26.55
CA LEU A 8 21.29 -28.57 -25.46
C LEU A 8 19.79 -28.72 -25.15
N TRP A 9 19.09 -27.60 -25.01
CA TRP A 9 17.67 -27.53 -24.66
C TRP A 9 16.79 -28.08 -25.78
N GLY A 10 17.10 -27.75 -27.05
CA GLY A 10 16.40 -28.27 -28.22
C GLY A 10 16.52 -29.79 -28.33
N ASN A 11 17.72 -30.34 -28.18
CA ASN A 11 17.94 -31.78 -28.20
C ASN A 11 17.24 -32.49 -27.02
N LEU A 12 17.19 -31.85 -25.85
CA LEU A 12 16.44 -32.36 -24.70
C LEU A 12 14.93 -32.41 -24.98
N LEU A 13 14.34 -31.34 -25.50
CA LEU A 13 12.92 -31.27 -25.85
C LEU A 13 12.56 -32.26 -26.97
N LEU A 14 13.41 -32.41 -27.98
CA LEU A 14 13.22 -33.39 -29.05
C LEU A 14 13.28 -34.83 -28.51
N SER A 15 14.17 -35.09 -27.56
CA SER A 15 14.26 -36.39 -26.89
C SER A 15 13.03 -36.69 -26.04
N ALA A 16 12.49 -35.67 -25.37
CA ALA A 16 11.25 -35.77 -24.61
C ALA A 16 10.04 -36.03 -25.53
N ALA A 17 9.92 -35.28 -26.62
CA ALA A 17 8.85 -35.43 -27.60
C ALA A 17 8.85 -36.82 -28.27
N ARG A 18 10.03 -37.40 -28.47
CA ARG A 18 10.21 -38.76 -29.02
C ARG A 18 9.99 -39.87 -27.97
N GLY A 19 9.66 -39.53 -26.73
CA GLY A 19 9.47 -40.49 -25.63
C GLY A 19 10.76 -41.13 -25.11
N LYS A 20 11.94 -40.65 -25.53
CA LYS A 20 13.24 -41.18 -25.09
C LYS A 20 13.61 -40.72 -23.68
N LYS A 21 13.02 -39.63 -23.19
CA LYS A 21 13.20 -39.09 -21.83
C LYS A 21 11.83 -38.79 -21.24
N GLN A 22 11.56 -39.27 -20.02
CA GLN A 22 10.28 -39.00 -19.35
C GLN A 22 10.25 -37.52 -18.93
N THR A 23 9.13 -36.83 -19.18
CA THR A 23 8.95 -35.43 -18.78
C THR A 23 9.08 -35.23 -17.27
N ASN A 24 8.67 -36.23 -16.49
CA ASN A 24 8.84 -36.26 -15.03
C ASN A 24 10.32 -36.26 -14.61
N ASP A 25 11.19 -36.94 -15.36
CA ASP A 25 12.63 -36.95 -15.09
C ASP A 25 13.27 -35.60 -15.37
N ILE A 26 12.82 -34.92 -16.43
CA ILE A 26 13.26 -33.56 -16.75
C ILE A 26 12.84 -32.59 -15.66
N PHE A 27 11.60 -32.69 -15.18
CA PHE A 27 11.10 -31.85 -14.09
C PHE A 27 11.89 -32.07 -12.79
N ARG A 28 12.14 -33.33 -12.44
CA ARG A 28 12.96 -33.69 -11.28
C ARG A 28 14.40 -33.18 -11.41
N TRP A 29 15.00 -33.32 -12.59
CA TRP A 29 16.35 -32.80 -12.89
C TRP A 29 16.43 -31.28 -12.75
N MET A 30 15.41 -30.54 -13.22
CA MET A 30 15.31 -29.08 -13.03
C MET A 30 15.13 -28.70 -11.56
N GLN A 31 14.28 -29.41 -10.81
CA GLN A 31 14.07 -29.14 -9.38
C GLN A 31 15.33 -29.36 -8.55
N SER A 32 16.15 -30.34 -8.91
CA SER A 32 17.42 -30.62 -8.22
C SER A 32 18.55 -29.64 -8.58
N GLY A 33 18.32 -28.67 -9.48
CA GLY A 33 19.32 -27.65 -9.81
C GLY A 33 20.47 -28.14 -10.70
N PHE A 34 20.21 -29.12 -11.57
CA PHE A 34 21.17 -29.68 -12.53
C PHE A 34 22.46 -30.28 -11.93
N PRO A 35 22.39 -31.12 -10.89
CA PRO A 35 23.54 -31.56 -10.10
C PRO A 35 24.55 -32.44 -10.87
N ASN A 36 24.20 -32.98 -12.04
CA ASN A 36 25.01 -33.95 -12.79
C ASN A 36 25.70 -33.35 -14.04
N LEU A 37 25.61 -32.03 -14.25
CA LEU A 37 26.27 -31.37 -15.38
C LEU A 37 27.78 -31.16 -15.15
N ASN A 38 28.23 -31.17 -13.90
CA ASN A 38 29.61 -30.91 -13.50
C ASN A 38 30.36 -32.14 -12.94
N GLU A 39 29.64 -33.19 -12.52
CA GLU A 39 30.22 -34.43 -11.98
C GLU A 39 30.36 -35.49 -13.09
N THR A 40 31.59 -35.93 -13.33
CA THR A 40 31.89 -37.06 -14.20
C THR A 40 31.60 -38.37 -13.47
N SER A 41 30.52 -39.04 -13.91
CA SER A 41 30.19 -40.48 -13.89
C SER A 41 30.38 -41.37 -12.65
N ASP A 42 31.05 -40.96 -11.57
CA ASP A 42 31.42 -41.89 -10.48
C ASP A 42 30.44 -41.90 -9.29
N LYS A 43 29.41 -41.06 -9.31
CA LYS A 43 28.27 -41.12 -8.37
C LYS A 43 26.98 -41.47 -9.12
N PRO A 44 26.03 -42.17 -8.47
CA PRO A 44 24.75 -42.51 -9.08
C PRO A 44 23.86 -41.27 -9.17
N GLY A 45 24.17 -40.38 -10.11
CA GLY A 45 23.22 -39.40 -10.64
C GLY A 45 22.17 -40.10 -11.52
N PHE A 46 21.15 -39.36 -11.95
CA PHE A 46 20.11 -39.86 -12.86
C PHE A 46 20.74 -40.53 -14.11
N PRO A 47 20.67 -41.87 -14.25
CA PRO A 47 21.33 -42.60 -15.34
C PRO A 47 20.89 -42.12 -16.73
N ASP A 48 19.63 -41.68 -16.83
CA ASP A 48 18.97 -41.25 -18.07
C ASP A 48 19.50 -39.92 -18.63
N PHE A 49 20.32 -39.19 -17.86
CA PHE A 49 20.91 -37.91 -18.27
C PHE A 49 22.41 -38.00 -18.60
N LYS A 50 22.99 -39.20 -18.65
CA LYS A 50 24.39 -39.38 -19.04
C LYS A 50 24.70 -38.77 -20.41
N ASP A 51 23.85 -39.04 -21.40
CA ASP A 51 23.93 -38.48 -22.76
C ASP A 51 23.82 -36.93 -22.76
N LEU A 52 23.00 -36.37 -21.87
CA LEU A 52 22.89 -34.91 -21.72
C LEU A 52 24.16 -34.31 -21.10
N SER A 53 24.72 -34.99 -20.10
CA SER A 53 25.98 -34.58 -19.47
C SER A 53 27.12 -34.65 -20.48
N GLU A 54 27.25 -35.72 -21.26
CA GLU A 54 28.26 -35.82 -22.33
C GLU A 54 28.11 -34.70 -23.38
N MET A 55 26.87 -34.41 -23.81
CA MET A 55 26.61 -33.31 -24.74
C MET A 55 26.96 -31.94 -24.12
N PHE A 56 26.66 -31.72 -22.85
CA PHE A 56 27.06 -30.51 -22.13
C PHE A 56 28.58 -30.36 -22.09
N HIS A 57 29.30 -31.43 -21.75
CA HIS A 57 30.76 -31.40 -21.73
C HIS A 57 31.33 -31.09 -23.12
N ARG A 58 30.76 -31.65 -24.18
CA ARG A 58 31.16 -31.36 -25.56
C ARG A 58 30.88 -29.91 -25.98
N LEU A 59 29.67 -29.41 -25.77
CA LEU A 59 29.26 -28.05 -26.20
C LEU A 59 30.00 -26.94 -25.45
N TYR A 60 30.30 -27.18 -24.16
CA TYR A 60 31.03 -26.24 -23.33
C TYR A 60 32.56 -26.46 -23.35
N GLY A 61 33.06 -27.45 -24.10
CA GLY A 61 34.50 -27.70 -24.29
C GLY A 61 35.21 -28.27 -23.05
N LEU A 62 34.48 -29.02 -22.23
CA LEU A 62 34.97 -29.69 -21.02
C LEU A 62 35.51 -31.09 -21.31
N ASP A 63 35.25 -31.65 -22.49
CA ASP A 63 35.67 -32.99 -22.95
C ASP A 63 37.20 -33.11 -23.13
N GLN A 64 37.86 -32.00 -23.42
CA GLN A 64 39.31 -31.94 -23.66
C GLN A 64 40.14 -31.75 -22.39
N LEU A 65 39.49 -31.55 -21.24
CA LEU A 65 40.16 -31.21 -19.99
C LEU A 65 40.11 -32.38 -19.02
N SER A 66 41.23 -32.65 -18.35
CA SER A 66 41.26 -33.64 -17.27
C SER A 66 40.39 -33.18 -16.10
N ASN A 67 39.47 -34.04 -15.65
CA ASN A 67 38.54 -33.78 -14.54
C ASN A 67 39.23 -33.38 -13.21
N ARG A 68 40.54 -33.63 -13.09
CA ARG A 68 41.36 -33.26 -11.91
C ARG A 68 42.08 -31.91 -12.05
N SER A 69 42.02 -31.25 -13.20
CA SER A 69 42.64 -29.94 -13.41
C SER A 69 41.83 -28.84 -12.74
N GLU A 70 42.51 -27.84 -12.16
CA GLU A 70 41.87 -26.61 -11.67
C GLU A 70 41.21 -25.82 -12.81
N GLU A 71 41.73 -25.94 -14.04
CA GLU A 71 41.14 -25.33 -15.23
C GLU A 71 39.79 -25.95 -15.59
N TYR A 72 39.68 -27.28 -15.48
CA TYR A 72 38.41 -27.99 -15.64
C TYR A 72 37.37 -27.49 -14.64
N LYS A 73 37.73 -27.41 -13.35
CA LYS A 73 36.81 -26.92 -12.31
C LYS A 73 36.35 -25.50 -12.59
N LYS A 74 37.26 -24.61 -12.99
CA LYS A 74 36.93 -23.22 -13.30
C LYS A 74 36.01 -23.11 -14.52
N MET A 75 36.33 -23.85 -15.59
CA MET A 75 35.57 -23.81 -16.83
C MET A 75 34.20 -24.50 -16.69
N SER A 76 34.12 -25.60 -15.95
CA SER A 76 32.87 -26.31 -15.63
C SER A 76 31.95 -25.43 -14.78
N ASN A 77 32.47 -24.76 -13.75
CA ASN A 77 31.68 -23.82 -12.95
C ASN A 77 31.18 -22.63 -13.78
N LYS A 78 32.01 -22.12 -14.70
CA LYS A 78 31.60 -21.04 -15.61
C LYS A 78 30.49 -21.53 -16.56
N ALA A 79 30.69 -22.67 -17.21
CA ALA A 79 29.71 -23.29 -18.10
C ALA A 79 28.37 -23.52 -17.40
N LEU A 80 28.39 -24.01 -16.15
CA LEU A 80 27.18 -24.23 -15.37
C LEU A 80 26.45 -22.92 -15.05
N LYS A 81 27.19 -21.87 -14.66
CA LYS A 81 26.60 -20.54 -14.42
C LYS A 81 25.99 -19.94 -15.67
N ASP A 82 26.71 -20.02 -16.79
CA ASP A 82 26.25 -19.51 -18.08
C ASP A 82 24.96 -20.25 -18.52
N PHE A 83 24.94 -21.58 -18.38
CA PHE A 83 23.76 -22.40 -18.64
C PHE A 83 22.57 -22.04 -17.75
N GLN A 84 22.78 -21.91 -16.44
CA GLN A 84 21.73 -21.54 -15.48
C GLN A 84 21.15 -20.15 -15.79
N GLN A 85 22.00 -19.20 -16.17
CA GLN A 85 21.56 -17.87 -16.56
C GLN A 85 20.72 -17.91 -17.85
N SER A 86 21.18 -18.62 -18.88
CA SER A 86 20.41 -18.78 -20.12
C SER A 86 19.09 -19.52 -19.92
N PHE A 87 19.06 -20.52 -19.03
CA PHE A 87 17.82 -21.20 -18.67
C PHE A 87 16.84 -20.25 -17.97
N LYS A 88 17.34 -19.39 -17.06
CA LYS A 88 16.53 -18.35 -16.43
C LYS A 88 16.00 -17.36 -17.47
N ASP A 89 16.84 -16.87 -18.38
CA ASP A 89 16.44 -15.96 -19.45
C ASP A 89 15.34 -16.56 -20.33
N TYR A 90 15.44 -17.87 -20.64
CA TYR A 90 14.44 -18.62 -21.38
C TYR A 90 13.11 -18.66 -20.66
N LEU A 91 13.10 -18.99 -19.36
CA LEU A 91 11.89 -19.01 -18.56
C LEU A 91 11.25 -17.62 -18.48
N CYS A 92 12.05 -16.57 -18.24
CA CYS A 92 11.57 -15.19 -18.23
C CYS A 92 10.94 -14.79 -19.57
N SER A 93 11.54 -15.19 -20.69
CA SER A 93 11.01 -14.92 -22.04
C SER A 93 9.68 -15.63 -22.29
N MET A 94 9.48 -16.80 -21.69
CA MET A 94 8.21 -17.56 -21.73
C MET A 94 7.18 -17.07 -20.70
N GLY A 95 7.49 -16.01 -19.94
CA GLY A 95 6.62 -15.51 -18.87
C GLY A 95 6.53 -16.44 -17.65
N ILE A 96 7.42 -17.43 -17.56
CA ILE A 96 7.49 -18.37 -16.42
C ILE A 96 8.33 -17.72 -15.33
N VAL A 97 7.71 -17.50 -14.17
CA VAL A 97 8.33 -16.84 -13.02
C VAL A 97 8.73 -17.90 -11.99
N SER A 98 9.84 -17.69 -11.27
CA SER A 98 10.26 -18.64 -10.25
C SER A 98 9.24 -18.70 -9.10
N LYS A 99 9.14 -19.87 -8.44
CA LYS A 99 8.26 -20.05 -7.28
C LYS A 99 8.53 -19.02 -6.17
N ASN A 100 9.80 -18.65 -5.97
CA ASN A 100 10.19 -17.67 -4.94
C ASN A 100 9.67 -16.27 -5.26
N GLU A 101 9.79 -15.84 -6.51
CA GLU A 101 9.24 -14.56 -6.97
C GLU A 101 7.71 -14.55 -6.89
N HIS A 102 7.05 -15.66 -7.23
CA HIS A 102 5.60 -15.81 -7.04
C HIS A 102 5.21 -15.73 -5.56
N LEU A 103 5.89 -16.44 -4.66
CA LEU A 103 5.62 -16.38 -3.23
C LEU A 103 5.87 -15.00 -2.63
N ALA A 104 6.94 -14.32 -3.05
CA ALA A 104 7.22 -12.95 -2.64
C ALA A 104 6.14 -11.98 -3.15
N LEU A 105 5.60 -12.21 -4.34
CA LEU A 105 4.49 -11.44 -4.88
C LEU A 105 3.20 -11.69 -4.09
N VAL A 106 2.90 -12.94 -3.73
CA VAL A 106 1.76 -13.31 -2.87
C VAL A 106 1.89 -12.63 -1.50
N GLU A 107 3.07 -12.65 -0.88
CA GLU A 107 3.29 -11.99 0.40
C GLU A 107 3.05 -10.48 0.31
N LYS A 108 3.54 -9.83 -0.75
CA LYS A 108 3.26 -8.40 -1.00
C LYS A 108 1.78 -8.14 -1.20
N TYR A 109 1.09 -9.02 -1.93
CA TYR A 109 -0.34 -8.90 -2.17
C TYR A 109 -1.14 -9.02 -0.87
N GLU A 110 -0.84 -9.99 -0.02
CA GLU A 110 -1.48 -10.15 1.30
C GLU A 110 -1.23 -8.94 2.20
N LYS A 111 0.01 -8.42 2.23
CA LYS A 111 0.32 -7.19 2.98
C LYS A 111 -0.44 -5.98 2.46
N LEU A 112 -0.59 -5.85 1.14
CA LEU A 112 -1.34 -4.75 0.54
C LEU A 112 -2.83 -4.86 0.84
N LYS A 113 -3.39 -6.07 0.75
CA LYS A 113 -4.78 -6.36 1.08
C LYS A 113 -5.10 -6.04 2.55
N ALA A 114 -4.21 -6.40 3.47
CA ALA A 114 -4.33 -6.03 4.88
C ALA A 114 -4.35 -4.50 5.07
N LYS A 115 -3.41 -3.78 4.42
CA LYS A 115 -3.41 -2.30 4.47
C LYS A 115 -4.68 -1.69 3.90
N CYS A 116 -5.22 -2.22 2.80
CA CYS A 116 -6.48 -1.76 2.24
C CYS A 116 -7.64 -1.95 3.23
N ALA A 117 -7.70 -3.10 3.91
CA ALA A 117 -8.71 -3.37 4.93
C ALA A 117 -8.59 -2.39 6.12
N ASP A 118 -7.38 -2.15 6.63
CA ASP A 118 -7.14 -1.18 7.72
C ASP A 118 -7.53 0.25 7.30
N GLN A 119 -7.23 0.62 6.05
CA GLN A 119 -7.60 1.92 5.50
C GLN A 119 -9.11 2.05 5.32
N GLU A 120 -9.81 1.00 4.86
CA GLU A 120 -11.27 0.99 4.76
C GLU A 120 -11.95 1.09 6.13
N GLU A 121 -11.42 0.41 7.14
CA GLU A 121 -11.91 0.54 8.52
C GLU A 121 -11.68 1.96 9.06
N THR A 122 -10.50 2.53 8.81
CA THR A 122 -10.18 3.91 9.19
C THR A 122 -11.13 4.90 8.51
N ILE A 123 -11.36 4.74 7.20
CA ILE A 123 -12.29 5.59 6.44
C ILE A 123 -13.71 5.46 6.99
N LYS A 124 -14.16 4.24 7.32
CA LYS A 124 -15.48 4.00 7.90
C LYS A 124 -15.61 4.67 9.26
N HIS A 125 -14.62 4.53 10.11
CA HIS A 125 -14.58 5.18 11.43
C HIS A 125 -14.58 6.71 11.31
N LEU A 126 -13.76 7.26 10.41
CA LEU A 126 -13.72 8.71 10.16
C LEU A 126 -15.05 9.24 9.61
N LYS A 127 -15.72 8.51 8.72
CA LYS A 127 -17.07 8.86 8.25
C LYS A 127 -18.08 8.89 9.40
N MET A 128 -18.06 7.87 10.25
CA MET A 128 -18.94 7.81 11.43
C MET A 128 -18.69 8.98 12.41
N LEU A 129 -17.42 9.35 12.62
CA LEU A 129 -17.06 10.54 13.41
C LEU A 129 -17.52 11.84 12.76
N LEU A 130 -17.45 11.94 11.43
CA LEU A 130 -17.93 13.11 10.70
C LEU A 130 -19.46 13.26 10.83
N ASP A 131 -20.19 12.17 10.66
CA ASP A 131 -21.66 12.14 10.76
C ASP A 131 -22.13 12.47 12.19
N SER A 132 -21.48 11.90 13.20
CA SER A 132 -21.78 12.22 14.61
C SER A 132 -21.44 13.68 14.97
N LYS A 133 -20.32 14.22 14.49
CA LYS A 133 -19.96 15.63 14.71
C LYS A 133 -20.93 16.59 14.00
N GLY A 134 -21.37 16.27 12.78
CA GLY A 134 -22.39 17.04 12.07
C GLY A 134 -23.72 17.10 12.82
N THR A 135 -24.11 15.96 13.42
CA THR A 135 -25.32 15.85 14.24
C THR A 135 -25.20 16.66 15.54
N ASN A 136 -24.08 16.53 16.25
CA ASN A 136 -23.84 17.25 17.52
C ASN A 136 -23.76 18.77 17.33
N SER A 137 -23.20 19.25 16.20
CA SER A 137 -23.06 20.69 15.91
C SER A 137 -24.40 21.37 15.61
N ALA A 138 -25.36 20.65 15.02
CA ALA A 138 -26.71 21.16 14.83
C ALA A 138 -27.44 21.25 16.17
N GLU A 139 -27.33 20.21 17.01
CA GLU A 139 -27.97 20.16 18.33
C GLU A 139 -27.43 21.23 19.30
N THR A 140 -26.10 21.46 19.32
CA THR A 140 -25.52 22.56 20.12
C THR A 140 -25.97 23.93 19.65
N SER A 141 -26.20 24.12 18.34
CA SER A 141 -26.65 25.41 17.79
C SER A 141 -28.08 25.74 18.22
N TYR A 142 -28.95 24.73 18.29
CA TYR A 142 -30.32 24.89 18.80
C TYR A 142 -30.34 25.26 20.29
N GLN A 143 -29.53 24.59 21.12
CA GLN A 143 -29.42 24.91 22.55
C GLN A 143 -28.90 26.34 22.78
N PHE A 144 -27.95 26.80 21.98
CA PHE A 144 -27.43 28.16 22.06
C PHE A 144 -28.49 29.21 21.68
N GLN A 145 -29.28 28.93 20.65
CA GLN A 145 -30.37 29.80 20.22
C GLN A 145 -31.46 29.93 21.30
N ASP A 146 -31.75 28.86 22.03
CA ASP A 146 -32.72 28.85 23.12
C ASP A 146 -32.22 29.63 24.35
N ILE A 147 -30.93 29.51 24.67
CA ILE A 147 -30.28 30.31 25.74
C ILE A 147 -30.33 31.80 25.41
N ILE A 148 -30.04 32.19 24.16
CA ILE A 148 -30.09 33.59 23.73
C ILE A 148 -31.52 34.16 23.84
N LYS A 149 -32.53 33.38 23.45
CA LYS A 149 -33.94 33.79 23.61
C LYS A 149 -34.31 33.98 25.08
N ASN A 150 -33.98 33.02 25.94
CA ASN A 150 -34.25 33.12 27.37
C ASN A 150 -33.55 34.32 28.03
N GLN A 151 -32.29 34.61 27.64
CA GLN A 151 -31.58 35.78 28.14
C GLN A 151 -32.21 37.09 27.63
N GLY A 152 -32.67 37.12 26.39
CA GLY A 152 -33.42 38.25 25.83
C GLY A 152 -34.72 38.52 26.60
N ASP A 153 -35.49 37.48 26.88
CA ASP A 153 -36.74 37.56 27.64
C ASP A 153 -36.50 38.02 29.09
N LEU A 154 -35.42 37.54 29.73
CA LEU A 154 -35.01 37.97 31.07
C LEU A 154 -34.60 39.44 31.08
N PHE A 155 -33.84 39.89 30.08
CA PHE A 155 -33.46 41.29 29.95
C PHE A 155 -34.68 42.19 29.72
N GLN A 156 -35.61 41.76 28.85
CA GLN A 156 -36.84 42.51 28.58
C GLN A 156 -37.75 42.58 29.81
N LYS A 157 -37.86 41.49 30.58
CA LYS A 157 -38.55 41.49 31.88
C LYS A 157 -37.90 42.44 32.87
N MET A 158 -36.58 42.45 32.98
CA MET A 158 -35.84 43.36 33.85
C MET A 158 -36.06 44.82 33.45
N MET A 159 -36.03 45.13 32.15
CA MET A 159 -36.23 46.49 31.66
C MET A 159 -37.68 46.96 31.87
N ASN A 160 -38.66 46.07 31.70
CA ASN A 160 -40.05 46.35 32.01
C ASN A 160 -40.27 46.57 33.50
N ASP A 161 -39.64 45.76 34.36
CA ASP A 161 -39.73 45.90 35.82
C ASP A 161 -39.08 47.21 36.29
N LEU A 162 -37.93 47.58 35.72
CA LEU A 162 -37.29 48.88 35.95
C LEU A 162 -38.19 50.04 35.50
N GLY A 163 -38.77 49.93 34.30
CA GLY A 163 -39.72 50.92 33.76
C GLY A 163 -40.96 51.09 34.63
N HIS A 164 -41.50 49.99 35.16
CA HIS A 164 -42.62 50.02 36.12
C HIS A 164 -42.21 50.64 37.46
N HIS A 165 -40.99 50.38 37.94
CA HIS A 165 -40.50 50.95 39.19
C HIS A 165 -40.26 52.46 39.07
N PHE A 166 -39.76 52.95 37.93
CA PHE A 166 -39.58 54.38 37.65
C PHE A 166 -40.91 55.12 37.39
N ASN A 167 -41.87 54.48 36.72
CA ASN A 167 -43.20 55.07 36.53
C ASN A 167 -44.02 55.11 37.84
N LYS A 168 -43.74 54.22 38.79
CA LYS A 168 -44.43 54.16 40.09
C LYS A 168 -43.86 55.16 41.11
N THR A 169 -42.59 55.53 41.02
CA THR A 169 -41.96 56.53 41.90
C THR A 169 -42.20 57.98 41.47
N GLY A 170 -42.75 58.22 40.27
CA GLY A 170 -43.04 59.56 39.73
C GLY A 170 -44.38 60.18 40.16
N LEU A 171 -45.24 59.50 40.92
CA LEU A 171 -46.60 59.98 41.23
C LEU A 171 -46.83 60.45 42.67
N ASP A 172 -45.81 60.49 43.52
CA ASP A 172 -45.90 60.99 44.90
C ASP A 172 -44.84 62.07 45.15
N LYS A 173 -45.15 63.33 44.78
CA LYS A 173 -44.74 64.60 45.44
C LYS A 173 -45.18 65.85 44.63
N THR A 174 -46.35 66.38 45.01
CA THR A 174 -46.68 67.81 45.25
C THR A 174 -46.25 68.92 44.27
N GLY A 175 -47.27 69.53 43.61
CA GLY A 175 -47.78 70.89 43.91
C GLY A 175 -46.86 72.12 43.81
N LEU A 176 -47.22 73.01 42.85
CA LEU A 176 -46.96 74.47 42.73
C LEU A 176 -45.51 74.97 42.62
N ASP A 177 -45.11 75.39 41.41
CA ASP A 177 -44.95 76.82 41.10
C ASP A 177 -45.01 77.05 39.57
N LYS A 178 -45.65 78.15 39.15
CA LYS A 178 -45.76 78.58 37.75
C LYS A 178 -44.64 79.57 37.48
N THR A 179 -43.83 79.35 36.43
CA THR A 179 -43.58 80.42 35.45
C THR A 179 -43.00 79.84 34.16
N GLU A 180 -43.61 80.23 33.04
CA GLU A 180 -43.08 80.12 31.68
C GLU A 180 -41.67 80.73 31.59
N VAL A 181 -40.83 80.16 30.73
CA VAL A 181 -40.20 80.82 29.56
C VAL A 181 -39.37 79.77 28.80
N ASN A 182 -39.75 79.57 27.53
CA ASN A 182 -39.01 78.92 26.45
C ASN A 182 -38.24 80.03 25.67
N PRO A 183 -37.41 79.81 24.62
CA PRO A 183 -36.59 78.67 24.15
C PRO A 183 -35.10 79.11 23.96
N GLU A 184 -34.33 78.34 23.17
CA GLU A 184 -32.99 78.59 22.59
C GLU A 184 -31.82 78.11 23.47
N LYS A 185 -30.81 77.37 22.99
CA LYS A 185 -30.29 77.18 21.64
C LYS A 185 -29.53 75.86 21.54
N GLU A 186 -29.72 75.24 20.40
CA GLU A 186 -28.80 74.40 19.63
C GLU A 186 -27.31 74.76 19.78
N SER A 187 -26.47 73.74 19.58
CA SER A 187 -25.14 73.75 18.95
C SER A 187 -23.88 73.53 19.82
N SER A 188 -23.11 72.53 19.37
CA SER A 188 -21.65 72.35 19.49
C SER A 188 -21.15 71.97 20.90
N GLU A 189 -20.40 70.89 21.10
CA GLU A 189 -19.02 70.56 20.70
C GLU A 189 -18.72 69.22 21.42
N LYS A 190 -17.83 68.28 21.07
CA LYS A 190 -16.71 68.07 20.13
C LYS A 190 -16.43 66.54 20.24
N GLU A 191 -16.01 65.84 19.19
CA GLU A 191 -14.60 65.42 19.01
C GLU A 191 -13.90 65.12 20.35
N GLU A 192 -13.46 63.92 20.68
CA GLU A 192 -12.56 63.02 19.93
C GLU A 192 -12.51 61.65 20.65
#